data_AF-A0AAJ6GA26-F1
#
_entry.id   AF-A0AAJ6GA26-F1
#
_cell.length_a   1.000
_cell.length_b   1.000
_cell.length_c   1.000
_cell.angle_alpha   90.00
_cell.angle_beta   90.00
_cell.angle_gamma   90.00
#
_symmetry.space_group_name_H-M   'P 1'
#
loop_
_entity.id
_entity.type
_entity.pdbx_description
1 polymer ?
#
loop_
_entity_poly.entity_id
_entity_poly.type
_entity_poly.pdbx_seq_one_letter_code
_entity_poly.pdbx_strand_id
1 'polypeptide(L)'
;MKKIFFLTLFIISIICSCNKTIKPLNKNKEYVVNITYVKDNNLAALNPSDFFYIFNSKLPLLTYELLGYRIKYVLKEGINAEDFYKNNRKLLNKNIELFKRDYIDIKKTSNSILAKNILYYSLSNETYSSLKTLFNYDSSTTSLEQLASNIAPSFKQNILTLWNTPLPNGKKLLREDIVAMYTAQYWRVIGSALKDSKIDSHIIIINMPITANYKGADAKAISEAGVIDRIVLENKNIENTKSLAVISTYPFLSNNKVFVSQRGVVKIDSKTLNDIFAYYILQTIAMMFNKYDIHTEEKHSIMSEVENFNYINWYNNIINYELRAPYKGLKYYKDSIKY
;
A
#
# COMPACT_ATOMS: atom_id res chain seq x y z
N MET A 1 -39.59 27.47 5.98
CA MET A 1 -38.77 27.14 7.17
C MET A 1 -38.44 25.64 7.31
N LYS A 2 -39.38 24.69 7.17
CA LYS A 2 -39.09 23.23 7.30
C LYS A 2 -38.03 22.68 6.33
N LYS A 3 -37.96 23.14 5.07
CA LYS A 3 -36.96 22.67 4.08
C LYS A 3 -35.52 23.13 4.38
N ILE A 4 -35.34 24.29 5.01
CA ILE A 4 -34.02 24.80 5.40
C ILE A 4 -33.50 23.99 6.59
N PHE A 5 -34.38 23.62 7.53
CA PHE A 5 -34.02 22.80 8.71
C PHE A 5 -33.48 21.41 8.32
N PHE A 6 -34.10 20.74 7.35
CA PHE A 6 -33.62 19.44 6.84
C PHE A 6 -32.28 19.54 6.10
N LEU A 7 -32.03 20.62 5.36
CA LEU A 7 -30.76 20.84 4.68
C LEU A 7 -29.63 21.07 5.70
N THR A 8 -29.87 21.86 6.76
CA THR A 8 -28.91 22.03 7.86
C THR A 8 -28.67 20.75 8.63
N LEU A 9 -29.69 19.91 8.90
CA LEU A 9 -29.51 18.63 9.59
C LEU A 9 -28.68 17.65 8.76
N PHE A 10 -28.86 17.64 7.43
CA PHE A 10 -28.10 16.80 6.51
C PHE A 10 -26.64 17.26 6.38
N ILE A 11 -26.39 18.57 6.37
CA ILE A 11 -25.03 19.12 6.38
C ILE A 11 -24.34 18.85 7.72
N ILE A 12 -25.05 18.97 8.86
CA ILE A 12 -24.51 18.64 10.19
C ILE A 12 -24.24 17.13 10.31
N SER A 13 -25.06 16.25 9.73
CA SER A 13 -24.79 14.80 9.76
C SER A 13 -23.59 14.40 8.90
N ILE A 14 -23.38 15.07 7.75
CA ILE A 14 -22.19 14.90 6.91
C ILE A 14 -20.93 15.39 7.65
N ILE A 15 -21.00 16.55 8.32
CA ILE A 15 -19.88 17.10 9.11
C ILE A 15 -19.58 16.23 10.34
N CYS A 16 -20.60 15.68 11.02
CA CYS A 16 -20.43 14.77 12.16
C CYS A 16 -19.99 13.35 11.77
N SER A 17 -20.13 12.96 10.49
CA SER A 17 -19.64 11.67 9.98
C SER A 17 -18.14 11.68 9.64
N CYS A 18 -17.56 12.87 9.48
CA CYS A 18 -16.14 13.08 9.26
C CYS A 18 -15.46 13.46 10.59
N ASN A 19 -14.36 12.80 10.92
CA ASN A 19 -13.52 13.02 12.13
C ASN A 19 -13.91 12.27 13.41
N LYS A 20 -14.13 10.95 13.33
CA LYS A 20 -13.70 10.11 14.47
C LYS A 20 -12.17 10.02 14.42
N THR A 21 -11.48 11.03 14.96
CA THR A 21 -10.06 10.90 15.33
C THR A 21 -9.93 9.64 16.18
N ILE A 22 -9.17 8.65 15.69
CA ILE A 22 -8.87 7.44 16.46
C ILE A 22 -8.09 7.94 17.68
N LYS A 23 -8.64 7.74 18.89
CA LYS A 23 -7.91 8.09 20.11
C LYS A 23 -6.59 7.32 20.09
N PRO A 24 -5.45 7.95 20.45
CA PRO A 24 -4.18 7.24 20.53
C PRO A 24 -4.31 6.03 21.46
N LEU A 25 -3.58 4.97 21.15
CA LEU A 25 -3.59 3.76 21.95
C LEU A 25 -3.08 4.04 23.38
N ASN A 26 -3.53 3.22 24.33
CA ASN A 26 -3.03 3.27 25.69
C ASN A 26 -1.61 2.68 25.74
N LYS A 27 -0.61 3.53 25.98
CA LYS A 27 0.81 3.14 26.05
C LYS A 27 1.12 2.08 27.12
N ASN A 28 0.27 1.96 28.14
CA ASN A 28 0.44 0.99 29.22
C ASN A 28 -0.17 -0.39 28.90
N LYS A 29 -0.89 -0.52 27.79
CA LYS A 29 -1.49 -1.78 27.33
C LYS A 29 -0.59 -2.45 26.29
N GLU A 30 -0.48 -3.77 26.36
CA GLU A 30 0.09 -4.57 25.27
C GLU A 30 -0.96 -4.85 24.19
N TYR A 31 -0.59 -4.64 22.94
CA TYR A 31 -1.41 -4.92 21.76
C TYR A 31 -0.85 -6.10 20.98
N VAL A 32 -1.71 -6.89 20.35
CA VAL A 32 -1.31 -8.02 19.52
C VAL A 32 -1.55 -7.69 18.06
N VAL A 33 -0.54 -7.91 17.22
CA VAL A 33 -0.63 -7.78 15.76
C VAL A 33 -0.43 -9.16 15.14
N ASN A 34 -1.53 -9.72 14.64
CA ASN A 34 -1.52 -10.99 13.91
C ASN A 34 -1.06 -10.78 12.46
N ILE A 35 -0.07 -11.56 12.04
CA ILE A 35 0.53 -11.50 10.71
C ILE A 35 0.29 -12.83 10.01
N THR A 36 -0.25 -12.80 8.79
CA THR A 36 -0.30 -13.97 7.90
C THR A 36 0.72 -13.81 6.79
N TYR A 37 1.56 -14.82 6.58
CA TYR A 37 2.44 -14.88 5.43
C TYR A 37 1.83 -15.76 4.33
N VAL A 38 1.56 -15.18 3.17
CA VAL A 38 1.04 -15.90 2.00
C VAL A 38 2.15 -15.99 0.96
N LYS A 39 2.59 -17.22 0.69
CA LYS A 39 3.77 -17.48 -0.13
C LYS A 39 3.39 -18.11 -1.45
N ASP A 40 3.87 -17.56 -2.56
CA ASP A 40 4.04 -18.29 -3.82
C ASP A 40 5.40 -18.98 -3.81
N ASN A 41 5.40 -20.31 -3.86
CA ASN A 41 6.61 -21.12 -3.80
C ASN A 41 7.54 -20.96 -5.01
N ASN A 42 7.08 -20.36 -6.10
CA ASN A 42 7.90 -20.11 -7.29
C ASN A 42 8.69 -18.79 -7.21
N LEU A 43 8.47 -17.96 -6.18
CA LEU A 43 9.04 -16.63 -6.06
C LEU A 43 10.02 -16.53 -4.89
N ALA A 44 10.96 -15.58 -4.99
CA ALA A 44 11.87 -15.26 -3.89
C ALA A 44 11.09 -14.89 -2.63
N ALA A 45 11.59 -15.32 -1.47
CA ALA A 45 10.93 -15.18 -0.18
C ALA A 45 11.94 -14.83 0.91
N LEU A 46 11.47 -14.18 1.98
CA LEU A 46 12.25 -14.06 3.20
C LEU A 46 12.43 -15.43 3.85
N ASN A 47 13.57 -15.65 4.48
CA ASN A 47 13.79 -16.91 5.21
C ASN A 47 13.04 -16.88 6.55
N PRO A 48 12.68 -18.04 7.11
CA PRO A 48 12.06 -18.10 8.44
C PRO A 48 12.87 -17.39 9.54
N SER A 49 14.20 -17.44 9.48
CA SER A 49 15.09 -16.74 10.40
C SER A 49 14.98 -15.21 10.29
N ASP A 50 14.77 -14.69 9.07
CA ASP A 50 14.56 -13.26 8.84
C ASP A 50 13.26 -12.80 9.51
N PHE A 51 12.18 -13.59 9.37
CA PHE A 51 10.90 -13.34 10.05
C PHE A 51 11.07 -13.28 11.57
N PHE A 52 11.80 -14.24 12.16
CA PHE A 52 12.04 -14.25 13.60
C PHE A 52 12.79 -12.98 14.06
N TYR A 53 13.87 -12.62 13.38
CA TYR A 53 14.63 -11.42 13.70
C TYR A 53 13.78 -10.15 13.57
N ILE A 54 13.03 -10.00 12.47
CA ILE A 54 12.20 -8.82 12.20
C ILE A 54 11.07 -8.70 13.25
N PHE A 55 10.26 -9.75 13.44
CA PHE A 55 9.01 -9.65 14.20
C PHE A 55 9.17 -9.91 15.71
N ASN A 56 10.14 -10.71 16.13
CA ASN A 56 10.33 -11.02 17.56
C ASN A 56 11.39 -10.14 18.21
N SER A 57 12.37 -9.63 17.45
CA SER A 57 13.48 -8.86 18.01
C SER A 57 13.39 -7.38 17.66
N LYS A 58 13.37 -7.05 16.36
CA LYS A 58 13.55 -5.66 15.91
C LYS A 58 12.27 -4.81 16.05
N LEU A 59 11.14 -5.29 15.54
CA LEU A 59 9.89 -4.53 15.51
C LEU A 59 9.31 -4.18 16.89
N PRO A 60 9.29 -5.08 17.89
CA PRO A 60 8.83 -4.73 19.24
C PRO A 60 9.62 -3.56 19.83
N LEU A 61 10.95 -3.57 19.67
CA LEU A 61 11.83 -2.51 20.14
C LEU A 61 11.53 -1.19 19.41
N LEU A 62 11.57 -1.21 18.07
CA LEU A 62 11.32 -0.01 17.25
C LEU A 62 9.95 0.62 17.51
N THR A 63 8.92 -0.22 17.70
CA THR A 63 7.56 0.25 17.97
C THR A 63 7.43 0.90 19.34
N TYR A 64 8.11 0.35 20.34
CA TYR A 64 8.16 0.94 21.66
C TYR A 64 8.92 2.28 21.65
N GLU A 65 10.11 2.30 21.06
CA GLU A 65 10.97 3.48 21.04
C GLU A 65 10.39 4.64 20.21
N LEU A 66 9.82 4.35 19.02
CA LEU A 66 9.39 5.38 18.06
C LEU A 66 7.90 5.72 18.14
N LEU A 67 7.04 4.74 18.47
CA LEU A 67 5.59 4.96 18.56
C LEU A 67 5.08 4.97 20.01
N GLY A 68 5.89 4.53 20.98
CA GLY A 68 5.52 4.50 22.39
C GLY A 68 4.54 3.39 22.76
N TYR A 69 4.42 2.34 21.94
CA TYR A 69 3.46 1.25 22.14
C TYR A 69 4.14 -0.09 22.36
N ARG A 70 3.58 -0.87 23.28
CA ARG A 70 3.97 -2.26 23.48
C ARG A 70 3.15 -3.13 22.52
N ILE A 71 3.81 -3.64 21.48
CA ILE A 71 3.17 -4.51 20.49
C ILE A 71 3.88 -5.86 20.44
N LYS A 72 3.08 -6.92 20.60
CA LYS A 72 3.48 -8.30 20.34
C LYS A 72 3.06 -8.68 18.92
N TYR A 73 4.03 -9.00 18.08
CA TYR A 73 3.79 -9.50 16.74
C TYR A 73 3.67 -11.02 16.76
N VAL A 74 2.57 -11.54 16.20
CA VAL A 74 2.30 -12.98 16.15
C VAL A 74 2.24 -13.40 14.70
N LEU A 75 3.31 -14.03 14.22
CA LEU A 75 3.36 -14.64 12.91
C LEU A 75 2.59 -15.96 12.95
N LYS A 76 1.51 -16.05 12.17
CA LYS A 76 0.77 -17.28 11.95
C LYS A 76 1.57 -18.21 11.04
N GLU A 77 1.25 -19.50 11.09
CA GLU A 77 1.79 -20.47 10.14
C GLU A 77 1.54 -19.98 8.70
N GLY A 78 2.60 -20.03 7.89
CA GLY A 78 2.54 -19.58 6.51
C GLY A 78 1.55 -20.42 5.70
N ILE A 79 0.88 -19.80 4.74
CA ILE A 79 -0.06 -20.46 3.84
C ILE A 79 0.40 -20.29 2.39
N ASN A 80 0.23 -21.33 1.58
CA ASN A 80 0.50 -21.24 0.16
C ASN A 80 -0.53 -20.31 -0.53
N ALA A 81 -0.11 -19.59 -1.56
CA ALA A 81 -0.95 -18.64 -2.29
C ALA A 81 -2.20 -19.30 -2.88
N GLU A 82 -2.09 -20.50 -3.43
CA GLU A 82 -3.20 -21.29 -3.97
C GLU A 82 -4.25 -21.62 -2.91
N ASP A 83 -3.79 -22.08 -1.74
CA ASP A 83 -4.68 -22.45 -0.64
C ASP A 83 -5.35 -21.21 -0.05
N PHE A 84 -4.60 -20.12 0.10
CA PHE A 84 -5.16 -18.84 0.51
C PHE A 84 -6.24 -18.36 -0.47
N TYR A 85 -5.96 -18.42 -1.78
CA TYR A 85 -6.92 -18.03 -2.80
C TYR A 85 -8.18 -18.88 -2.76
N LYS A 86 -8.02 -20.21 -2.71
CA LYS A 86 -9.12 -21.19 -2.65
C LYS A 86 -10.00 -20.97 -1.42
N ASN A 87 -9.38 -20.78 -0.25
CA ASN A 87 -10.09 -20.55 1.01
C ASN A 87 -10.90 -19.24 1.00
N ASN A 88 -10.44 -18.24 0.26
CA ASN A 88 -11.07 -16.91 0.20
C ASN A 88 -11.90 -16.67 -1.07
N ARG A 89 -12.00 -17.64 -1.98
CA ARG A 89 -12.76 -17.51 -3.23
C ARG A 89 -14.24 -17.20 -2.99
N LYS A 90 -14.84 -17.77 -1.94
CA LYS A 90 -16.24 -17.49 -1.58
C LYS A 90 -16.46 -16.01 -1.24
N LEU A 91 -15.50 -15.38 -0.56
CA LEU A 91 -15.57 -13.95 -0.22
C LEU A 91 -15.46 -13.09 -1.47
N LEU A 92 -14.54 -13.41 -2.39
CA LEU A 92 -14.42 -12.73 -3.67
C LEU A 92 -15.72 -12.86 -4.48
N ASN A 93 -16.29 -14.06 -4.57
CA ASN A 93 -17.53 -14.31 -5.32
C ASN A 93 -18.73 -13.53 -4.73
N LYS A 94 -18.85 -13.47 -3.40
CA LYS A 94 -19.89 -12.67 -2.73
C LYS A 94 -19.77 -11.18 -3.06
N ASN A 95 -18.55 -10.71 -3.32
CA ASN A 95 -18.23 -9.30 -3.59
C ASN A 95 -17.79 -9.08 -5.04
N ILE A 96 -18.19 -9.95 -5.97
CA ILE A 96 -17.67 -9.95 -7.34
C ILE A 96 -18.01 -8.66 -8.09
N GLU A 97 -19.15 -8.05 -7.80
CA GLU A 97 -19.56 -6.79 -8.42
C GLU A 97 -18.66 -5.62 -7.98
N LEU A 98 -18.21 -5.61 -6.71
CA LEU A 98 -17.20 -4.64 -6.25
C LEU A 98 -15.86 -4.85 -6.96
N PHE A 99 -15.46 -6.11 -7.15
CA PHE A 99 -14.25 -6.42 -7.91
C PHE A 99 -14.35 -5.90 -9.34
N LYS A 100 -15.40 -6.31 -10.09
CA LYS A 100 -15.60 -5.96 -11.51
C LYS A 100 -15.76 -4.47 -11.77
N ARG A 101 -16.38 -3.73 -10.84
CA ARG A 101 -16.64 -2.29 -11.00
C ARG A 101 -15.36 -1.50 -11.30
N ASP A 102 -14.30 -1.79 -10.53
CA ASP A 102 -13.06 -1.02 -10.55
C ASP A 102 -11.92 -1.78 -11.21
N TYR A 103 -11.97 -3.11 -11.33
CA TYR A 103 -10.93 -3.90 -11.97
C TYR A 103 -10.71 -3.49 -13.44
N ILE A 104 -9.43 -3.36 -13.82
CA ILE A 104 -9.01 -3.14 -15.20
C ILE A 104 -8.28 -4.39 -15.69
N ASP A 105 -8.88 -5.08 -16.67
CA ASP A 105 -8.18 -6.13 -17.42
C ASP A 105 -7.18 -5.47 -18.37
N ILE A 106 -5.93 -5.38 -17.93
CA ILE A 106 -4.84 -4.73 -18.67
C ILE A 106 -4.61 -5.36 -20.04
N LYS A 107 -4.84 -6.67 -20.19
CA LYS A 107 -4.64 -7.36 -21.48
C LYS A 107 -5.67 -6.89 -22.50
N LYS A 108 -6.93 -6.74 -22.08
CA LYS A 108 -8.07 -6.46 -22.98
C LYS A 108 -8.43 -4.99 -23.14
N THR A 109 -8.14 -4.16 -22.13
CA THR A 109 -8.51 -2.74 -22.14
C THR A 109 -7.69 -1.98 -23.18
N SER A 110 -8.37 -1.17 -24.02
CA SER A 110 -7.71 -0.31 -25.00
C SER A 110 -6.99 0.87 -24.33
N ASN A 111 -5.96 1.42 -24.97
CA ASN A 111 -5.23 2.57 -24.44
C ASN A 111 -6.14 3.80 -24.29
N SER A 112 -7.13 3.98 -25.17
CA SER A 112 -8.08 5.09 -25.08
C SER A 112 -8.99 4.99 -23.84
N ILE A 113 -9.48 3.80 -23.50
CA ILE A 113 -10.28 3.58 -22.29
C ILE A 113 -9.40 3.73 -21.04
N LEU A 114 -8.18 3.19 -21.10
CA LEU A 114 -7.21 3.30 -20.01
C LEU A 114 -6.82 4.76 -19.74
N ALA A 115 -6.56 5.56 -20.77
CA ALA A 115 -6.28 6.99 -20.66
C ALA A 115 -7.44 7.74 -20.00
N LYS A 116 -8.69 7.46 -20.39
CA LYS A 116 -9.87 8.03 -19.74
C LYS A 116 -9.92 7.66 -18.25
N ASN A 117 -9.64 6.42 -17.90
CA ASN A 117 -9.63 6.00 -16.50
C ASN A 117 -8.53 6.70 -15.70
N ILE A 118 -7.31 6.79 -16.24
CA ILE A 118 -6.17 7.48 -15.63
C ILE A 118 -6.48 8.96 -15.44
N LEU A 119 -7.06 9.62 -16.45
CA LEU A 119 -7.48 11.01 -16.35
C LEU A 119 -8.47 11.21 -15.21
N TYR A 120 -9.65 10.60 -15.31
CA TYR A 120 -10.79 10.95 -14.45
C TYR A 120 -10.65 10.44 -13.02
N TYR A 121 -10.04 9.26 -12.82
CA TYR A 121 -9.98 8.65 -11.50
C TYR A 121 -8.63 8.86 -10.80
N SER A 122 -7.60 9.32 -11.52
CA SER A 122 -6.25 9.50 -10.95
C SER A 122 -5.79 10.94 -11.11
N LEU A 123 -5.42 11.37 -12.32
CA LEU A 123 -4.74 12.66 -12.53
C LEU A 123 -5.61 13.88 -12.14
N SER A 124 -6.92 13.84 -12.43
CA SER A 124 -7.83 14.93 -12.07
C SER A 124 -8.03 15.12 -10.56
N ASN A 125 -7.62 14.15 -9.74
CA ASN A 125 -7.71 14.22 -8.28
C ASN A 125 -6.40 14.65 -7.63
N GLU A 126 -5.35 14.90 -8.41
CA GLU A 126 -4.02 15.26 -7.93
C GLU A 126 -3.79 16.77 -7.90
N THR A 127 -2.84 17.20 -7.07
CA THR A 127 -2.36 18.59 -7.10
C THR A 127 -1.40 18.80 -8.26
N TYR A 128 -1.28 20.05 -8.73
CA TYR A 128 -0.27 20.41 -9.73
C TYR A 128 1.15 20.05 -9.27
N SER A 129 1.48 20.25 -7.99
CA SER A 129 2.80 19.92 -7.42
C SER A 129 3.09 18.41 -7.53
N SER A 130 2.11 17.57 -7.18
CA SER A 130 2.20 16.12 -7.32
C SER A 130 2.43 15.72 -8.78
N LEU A 131 1.61 16.25 -9.70
CA LEU A 131 1.72 15.94 -11.12
C LEU A 131 3.06 16.39 -11.73
N LYS A 132 3.55 17.58 -11.33
CA LYS A 132 4.86 18.08 -11.73
C LYS A 132 5.98 17.17 -11.23
N THR A 133 5.89 16.69 -9.99
CA THR A 133 6.92 15.82 -9.39
C THR A 133 6.90 14.42 -10.00
N LEU A 134 5.72 13.80 -10.13
CA LEU A 134 5.57 12.41 -10.55
C LEU A 134 5.67 12.21 -12.07
N PHE A 135 5.28 13.21 -12.85
CA PHE A 135 5.18 13.10 -14.32
C PHE A 135 5.87 14.23 -15.09
N ASN A 136 6.59 15.13 -14.42
CA ASN A 136 7.15 16.34 -15.02
C ASN A 136 6.08 17.15 -15.79
N TYR A 137 4.88 17.23 -15.22
CA TYR A 137 3.73 17.91 -15.84
C TYR A 137 3.91 19.43 -15.87
N ASP A 138 3.65 20.03 -17.04
CA ASP A 138 3.54 21.48 -17.24
C ASP A 138 2.20 21.80 -17.92
N SER A 139 1.35 22.56 -17.23
CA SER A 139 0.02 22.92 -17.70
C SER A 139 0.04 23.99 -18.80
N SER A 140 1.16 24.66 -19.03
CA SER A 140 1.31 25.62 -20.12
C SER A 140 1.53 24.94 -21.48
N THR A 141 2.06 23.72 -21.50
CA THR A 141 2.40 22.99 -22.72
C THR A 141 1.56 21.74 -22.96
N THR A 142 0.99 21.16 -21.90
CA THR A 142 0.36 19.83 -21.95
C THR A 142 -0.98 19.84 -21.19
N SER A 143 -2.05 19.37 -21.83
CA SER A 143 -3.32 19.15 -21.13
C SER A 143 -3.30 17.84 -20.32
N LEU A 144 -4.17 17.70 -19.31
CA LEU A 144 -4.27 16.44 -18.55
C LEU A 144 -4.72 15.26 -19.43
N GLU A 145 -5.58 15.51 -20.42
CA GLU A 145 -6.01 14.50 -21.41
C GLU A 145 -4.83 13.99 -22.22
N GLN A 146 -3.94 14.89 -22.65
CA GLN A 146 -2.74 14.54 -23.39
C GLN A 146 -1.75 13.77 -22.50
N LEU A 147 -1.55 14.22 -21.26
CA LEU A 147 -0.73 13.51 -20.28
C LEU A 147 -1.24 12.08 -20.05
N ALA A 148 -2.55 11.91 -19.80
CA ALA A 148 -3.16 10.59 -19.60
C ALA A 148 -3.02 9.68 -20.83
N SER A 149 -3.16 10.25 -22.04
CA SER A 149 -2.99 9.52 -23.31
C SER A 149 -1.55 9.05 -23.52
N ASN A 150 -0.56 9.84 -23.06
CA ASN A 150 0.86 9.47 -23.11
C ASN A 150 1.22 8.39 -22.07
N ILE A 151 0.59 8.44 -20.88
CA ILE A 151 0.85 7.48 -19.79
C ILE A 151 0.22 6.11 -20.08
N ALA A 152 -0.99 6.05 -20.65
CA ALA A 152 -1.74 4.80 -20.76
C ALA A 152 -0.98 3.65 -21.48
N PRO A 153 -0.30 3.86 -22.62
CA PRO A 153 0.47 2.81 -23.28
C PRO A 153 1.62 2.28 -22.43
N SER A 154 2.40 3.17 -21.80
CA SER A 154 3.55 2.78 -20.97
C SER A 154 3.11 2.08 -19.69
N PHE A 155 2.05 2.56 -19.02
CA PHE A 155 1.44 1.90 -17.88
C PHE A 155 0.99 0.46 -18.20
N LYS A 156 0.26 0.28 -19.31
CA LYS A 156 -0.15 -1.04 -19.79
C LYS A 156 1.05 -1.93 -20.06
N GLN A 157 2.04 -1.43 -20.80
CA GLN A 157 3.21 -2.20 -21.19
C GLN A 157 4.06 -2.61 -19.99
N ASN A 158 4.21 -1.76 -18.99
CA ASN A 158 4.96 -2.04 -17.77
C ASN A 158 4.35 -3.21 -16.99
N ILE A 159 3.04 -3.20 -16.77
CA ILE A 159 2.33 -4.30 -16.09
C ILE A 159 2.45 -5.60 -16.90
N LEU A 160 2.24 -5.55 -18.22
CA LEU A 160 2.37 -6.74 -19.07
C LEU A 160 3.80 -7.29 -19.07
N THR A 161 4.81 -6.43 -19.09
CA THR A 161 6.22 -6.83 -19.03
C THR A 161 6.54 -7.49 -17.70
N LEU A 162 6.10 -6.91 -16.58
CA LEU A 162 6.23 -7.51 -15.26
C LEU A 162 5.60 -8.90 -15.22
N TRP A 163 4.33 -9.02 -15.61
CA TRP A 163 3.61 -10.29 -15.62
C TRP A 163 4.23 -11.36 -16.51
N ASN A 164 4.86 -10.98 -17.62
CA ASN A 164 5.53 -11.91 -18.54
C ASN A 164 6.99 -12.20 -18.15
N THR A 165 7.48 -11.70 -17.01
CA THR A 165 8.86 -11.96 -16.56
C THR A 165 9.09 -13.46 -16.41
N PRO A 166 10.14 -14.03 -17.04
CA PRO A 166 10.46 -15.44 -16.87
C PRO A 166 11.04 -15.70 -15.47
N LEU A 167 10.57 -16.78 -14.85
CA LEU A 167 11.08 -17.31 -13.59
C LEU A 167 12.16 -18.38 -13.87
N PRO A 168 13.01 -18.72 -12.89
CA PRO A 168 14.07 -19.74 -13.07
C PRO A 168 13.57 -21.11 -13.54
N ASN A 169 12.31 -21.45 -13.24
CA ASN A 169 11.66 -22.69 -13.68
C ASN A 169 11.03 -22.60 -15.08
N GLY A 170 11.31 -21.54 -15.84
CA GLY A 170 10.79 -21.31 -17.20
C GLY A 170 9.34 -20.80 -17.26
N LYS A 171 8.62 -20.75 -16.12
CA LYS A 171 7.26 -20.20 -16.08
C LYS A 171 7.29 -18.67 -16.09
N LYS A 172 6.14 -18.05 -16.39
CA LYS A 172 5.96 -16.59 -16.24
C LYS A 172 5.66 -16.25 -14.78
N LEU A 173 6.00 -15.01 -14.40
CA LEU A 173 5.70 -14.44 -13.08
C LEU A 173 4.20 -14.46 -12.79
N LEU A 174 3.37 -14.03 -13.74
CA LEU A 174 1.93 -14.08 -13.57
C LEU A 174 1.42 -15.51 -13.71
N ARG A 175 0.75 -15.95 -12.66
CA ARG A 175 0.04 -17.22 -12.63
C ARG A 175 -1.43 -17.03 -12.97
N GLU A 176 -1.93 -17.84 -13.90
CA GLU A 176 -3.31 -17.72 -14.38
C GLU A 176 -4.35 -18.22 -13.37
N ASP A 177 -3.98 -19.24 -12.58
CA ASP A 177 -4.86 -19.88 -11.58
C ASP A 177 -5.16 -18.97 -10.38
N ILE A 178 -4.27 -18.03 -10.07
CA ILE A 178 -4.40 -17.07 -8.95
C ILE A 178 -4.21 -15.61 -9.40
N VAL A 179 -4.47 -15.30 -10.68
CA VAL A 179 -4.26 -13.97 -11.30
C VAL A 179 -4.81 -12.81 -10.47
N ALA A 180 -5.97 -12.99 -9.83
CA ALA A 180 -6.58 -11.95 -9.02
C ALA A 180 -5.66 -11.48 -7.87
N MET A 181 -4.93 -12.40 -7.23
CA MET A 181 -4.02 -12.07 -6.12
C MET A 181 -2.87 -11.13 -6.50
N TYR A 182 -2.53 -11.06 -7.79
CA TYR A 182 -1.50 -10.15 -8.31
C TYR A 182 -2.03 -8.71 -8.47
N THR A 183 -3.29 -8.44 -8.12
CA THR A 183 -3.96 -7.16 -8.38
C THR A 183 -4.35 -6.48 -7.08
N ALA A 184 -4.16 -5.18 -7.00
CA ALA A 184 -4.57 -4.39 -5.84
C ALA A 184 -6.09 -4.51 -5.57
N GLN A 185 -6.90 -4.64 -6.61
CA GLN A 185 -8.35 -4.74 -6.49
C GLN A 185 -8.79 -6.00 -5.74
N TYR A 186 -8.11 -7.13 -5.92
CA TYR A 186 -8.40 -8.33 -5.13
C TYR A 186 -8.21 -8.05 -3.63
N TRP A 187 -7.07 -7.49 -3.25
CA TRP A 187 -6.77 -7.19 -1.86
C TRP A 187 -7.70 -6.13 -1.26
N ARG A 188 -8.11 -5.11 -2.04
CA ARG A 188 -9.15 -4.15 -1.65
C ARG A 188 -10.47 -4.85 -1.34
N VAL A 189 -10.91 -5.77 -2.20
CA VAL A 189 -12.14 -6.54 -1.99
C VAL A 189 -12.01 -7.46 -0.78
N ILE A 190 -10.96 -8.27 -0.70
CA ILE A 190 -10.73 -9.17 0.43
C ILE A 190 -10.65 -8.39 1.75
N GLY A 191 -9.90 -7.29 1.79
CA GLY A 191 -9.77 -6.44 2.97
C GLY A 191 -11.08 -5.82 3.43
N SER A 192 -11.92 -5.36 2.50
CA SER A 192 -13.25 -4.82 2.82
C SER A 192 -14.25 -5.90 3.27
N ALA A 193 -14.11 -7.12 2.75
CA ALA A 193 -14.98 -8.26 3.04
C ALA A 193 -14.58 -9.03 4.31
N LEU A 194 -13.51 -8.60 5.00
CA LEU A 194 -13.00 -9.26 6.20
C LEU A 194 -14.01 -9.35 7.35
N LYS A 195 -15.05 -8.49 7.37
CA LYS A 195 -16.15 -8.57 8.34
C LYS A 195 -16.81 -9.97 8.37
N ASP A 196 -16.85 -10.63 7.23
CA ASP A 196 -17.48 -11.94 7.03
C ASP A 196 -16.45 -13.08 6.94
N SER A 197 -15.17 -12.80 7.22
CA SER A 197 -14.06 -13.75 7.04
C SER A 197 -13.55 -14.30 8.38
N LYS A 198 -12.95 -15.49 8.35
CA LYS A 198 -12.15 -16.03 9.47
C LYS A 198 -10.69 -15.52 9.46
N ILE A 199 -10.35 -14.56 8.59
CA ILE A 199 -8.99 -14.02 8.53
C ILE A 199 -8.81 -13.06 9.70
N ASP A 200 -8.27 -13.59 10.79
CA ASP A 200 -7.81 -12.82 11.93
C ASP A 200 -6.36 -12.36 11.64
N SER A 201 -6.20 -11.33 10.82
CA SER A 201 -4.89 -10.75 10.49
C SER A 201 -4.98 -9.25 10.38
N HIS A 202 -3.97 -8.60 10.95
CA HIS A 202 -3.77 -7.15 10.88
C HIS A 202 -2.85 -6.83 9.69
N ILE A 203 -1.85 -7.69 9.44
CA ILE A 203 -0.94 -7.59 8.30
C ILE A 203 -0.96 -8.91 7.53
N ILE A 204 -1.03 -8.82 6.21
CA ILE A 204 -0.78 -9.94 5.30
C ILE A 204 0.49 -9.61 4.53
N ILE A 205 1.51 -10.45 4.66
CA ILE A 205 2.76 -10.33 3.90
C ILE A 205 2.67 -11.30 2.74
N ILE A 206 2.99 -10.83 1.53
CA ILE A 206 3.02 -11.65 0.32
C ILE A 206 4.35 -11.49 -0.38
N ASN A 207 4.81 -12.52 -1.09
CA ASN A 207 6.01 -12.42 -1.94
C ASN A 207 5.70 -12.28 -3.44
N MET A 208 4.48 -11.85 -3.76
CA MET A 208 4.01 -11.58 -5.14
C MET A 208 3.96 -10.07 -5.38
N PRO A 209 4.26 -9.58 -6.59
CA PRO A 209 4.03 -8.17 -6.92
C PRO A 209 2.53 -7.86 -6.90
N ILE A 210 2.19 -6.61 -6.59
CA ILE A 210 0.81 -6.12 -6.62
C ILE A 210 0.72 -5.04 -7.69
N THR A 211 -0.09 -5.28 -8.72
CA THR A 211 -0.31 -4.29 -9.78
C THR A 211 -1.51 -3.40 -9.48
N ALA A 212 -1.38 -2.12 -9.80
CA ALA A 212 -2.41 -1.09 -9.60
C ALA A 212 -3.41 -1.03 -10.76
N ASN A 213 -3.83 -2.18 -11.30
CA ASN A 213 -4.75 -2.25 -12.43
C ASN A 213 -6.22 -2.16 -12.01
N TYR A 214 -6.59 -1.00 -11.48
CA TYR A 214 -7.95 -0.67 -11.09
C TYR A 214 -8.24 0.82 -11.29
N LYS A 215 -9.52 1.18 -11.41
CA LYS A 215 -9.96 2.57 -11.49
C LYS A 215 -9.66 3.28 -10.18
N GLY A 216 -8.98 4.42 -10.25
CA GLY A 216 -8.58 5.17 -9.06
C GLY A 216 -7.31 4.63 -8.39
N ALA A 217 -6.45 3.94 -9.16
CA ALA A 217 -5.05 3.84 -8.78
C ALA A 217 -4.47 5.24 -8.60
N ASP A 218 -3.78 5.49 -7.49
CA ASP A 218 -3.15 6.78 -7.24
C ASP A 218 -2.07 7.10 -8.29
N ALA A 219 -1.79 8.39 -8.45
CA ALA A 219 -0.80 8.85 -9.44
C ALA A 219 0.59 8.30 -9.18
N LYS A 220 0.95 8.07 -7.91
CA LYS A 220 2.25 7.49 -7.54
C LYS A 220 2.40 6.08 -8.11
N ALA A 221 1.45 5.19 -7.87
CA ALA A 221 1.46 3.84 -8.41
C ALA A 221 1.53 3.84 -9.95
N ILE A 222 0.86 4.79 -10.60
CA ILE A 222 0.93 4.96 -12.06
C ILE A 222 2.34 5.38 -12.51
N SER A 223 2.96 6.34 -11.80
CA SER A 223 4.34 6.78 -12.07
C SER A 223 5.37 5.67 -11.80
N GLU A 224 5.11 4.82 -10.80
CA GLU A 224 5.95 3.70 -10.38
C GLU A 224 5.64 2.42 -11.17
N ALA A 225 5.44 2.56 -12.48
CA ALA A 225 5.24 1.47 -13.42
C ALA A 225 3.99 0.60 -13.18
N GLY A 226 3.01 1.11 -12.44
CA GLY A 226 1.75 0.41 -12.15
C GLY A 226 1.86 -0.66 -11.08
N VAL A 227 2.84 -0.54 -10.17
CA VAL A 227 3.07 -1.47 -9.06
C VAL A 227 2.91 -0.74 -7.74
N ILE A 228 2.45 -1.47 -6.72
CA ILE A 228 2.44 -1.01 -5.33
C ILE A 228 3.12 -2.05 -4.44
N ASP A 229 3.74 -1.58 -3.37
CA ASP A 229 4.45 -2.40 -2.39
C ASP A 229 3.66 -2.61 -1.09
N ARG A 230 2.68 -1.75 -0.80
CA ARG A 230 1.67 -2.00 0.23
C ARG A 230 0.29 -1.45 -0.11
N ILE A 231 -0.72 -2.00 0.56
CA ILE A 231 -2.07 -1.47 0.63
C ILE A 231 -2.45 -1.39 2.11
N VAL A 232 -2.95 -0.24 2.57
CA VAL A 232 -3.58 -0.11 3.91
C VAL A 232 -5.06 0.18 3.71
N LEU A 233 -5.91 -0.69 4.24
CA LEU A 233 -7.36 -0.67 4.05
C LEU A 233 -8.05 -0.47 5.37
N GLU A 234 -8.90 0.55 5.48
CA GLU A 234 -9.75 0.70 6.66
C GLU A 234 -10.67 -0.51 6.81
N ASN A 235 -10.65 -1.11 8.00
CA ASN A 235 -11.48 -2.22 8.40
C ASN A 235 -11.90 -2.06 9.87
N LYS A 236 -13.12 -1.57 10.08
CA LYS A 236 -13.68 -1.28 11.41
C LYS A 236 -13.82 -2.51 12.32
N ASN A 237 -13.64 -3.73 11.80
CA ASN A 237 -13.79 -4.97 12.56
C ASN A 237 -12.48 -5.45 13.17
N ILE A 238 -11.34 -4.86 12.81
CA ILE A 238 -10.06 -5.17 13.43
C ILE A 238 -9.90 -4.28 14.67
N GLU A 239 -9.87 -4.90 15.84
CA GLU A 239 -9.67 -4.18 17.09
C GLU A 239 -8.35 -3.41 17.09
N ASN A 240 -8.35 -2.23 17.71
CA ASN A 240 -7.18 -1.36 17.93
C ASN A 240 -6.55 -0.73 16.67
N THR A 241 -6.50 -1.38 15.50
CA THR A 241 -5.96 -0.79 14.25
C THR A 241 -7.04 -0.26 13.32
N LYS A 242 -8.27 -0.79 13.39
CA LYS A 242 -9.34 -0.57 12.40
C LYS A 242 -8.85 -0.63 10.94
N SER A 243 -7.80 -1.40 10.65
CA SER A 243 -7.15 -1.44 9.34
C SER A 243 -6.49 -2.79 9.10
N LEU A 244 -6.50 -3.24 7.84
CA LEU A 244 -5.69 -4.34 7.31
C LEU A 244 -4.58 -3.74 6.44
N ALA A 245 -3.35 -4.20 6.61
CA ALA A 245 -2.29 -3.96 5.65
C ALA A 245 -1.98 -5.23 4.83
N VAL A 246 -1.74 -5.05 3.52
CA VAL A 246 -1.16 -6.07 2.66
C VAL A 246 0.18 -5.54 2.16
N ILE A 247 1.26 -6.28 2.36
CA ILE A 247 2.63 -5.82 2.08
C ILE A 247 3.32 -6.83 1.18
N SER A 248 3.81 -6.37 0.04
CA SER A 248 4.58 -7.19 -0.89
C SER A 248 6.08 -7.10 -0.58
N THR A 249 6.72 -8.25 -0.38
CA THR A 249 8.18 -8.36 -0.31
C THR A 249 8.82 -8.45 -1.70
N TYR A 250 8.03 -8.58 -2.76
CA TYR A 250 8.56 -8.76 -4.11
C TYR A 250 9.42 -7.58 -4.59
N PRO A 251 9.00 -6.31 -4.40
CA PRO A 251 9.85 -5.16 -4.73
C PRO A 251 11.16 -5.11 -3.95
N PHE A 252 11.27 -5.74 -2.77
CA PHE A 252 12.50 -5.80 -1.98
C PHE A 252 13.44 -6.91 -2.44
N LEU A 253 12.88 -8.04 -2.88
CA LEU A 253 13.62 -9.29 -3.12
C LEU A 253 13.90 -9.58 -4.60
N SER A 254 13.09 -9.03 -5.51
CA SER A 254 13.14 -9.40 -6.92
C SER A 254 14.37 -8.81 -7.62
N ASN A 255 15.02 -9.60 -8.47
CA ASN A 255 16.06 -9.14 -9.40
C ASN A 255 15.48 -8.64 -10.74
N ASN A 256 14.16 -8.47 -10.84
CA ASN A 256 13.54 -7.92 -12.04
C ASN A 256 14.06 -6.49 -12.29
N LYS A 257 14.37 -6.18 -13.56
CA LYS A 257 14.97 -4.90 -13.97
C LYS A 257 14.16 -3.69 -13.54
N VAL A 258 12.83 -3.77 -13.50
CA VAL A 258 11.96 -2.68 -13.03
C VAL A 258 12.34 -2.30 -11.60
N PHE A 259 12.31 -3.25 -10.67
CA PHE A 259 12.66 -2.99 -9.27
C PHE A 259 14.14 -2.70 -9.06
N VAL A 260 15.04 -3.33 -9.82
CA VAL A 260 16.49 -3.05 -9.71
C VAL A 260 16.80 -1.61 -10.12
N SER A 261 16.20 -1.12 -11.22
CA SER A 261 16.41 0.25 -11.71
C SER A 261 15.89 1.29 -10.72
N GLN A 262 14.77 0.99 -10.07
CA GLN A 262 14.09 1.84 -9.10
C GLN A 262 14.80 1.84 -7.73
N ARG A 263 15.19 0.66 -7.23
CA ARG A 263 16.00 0.53 -6.00
C ARG A 263 17.43 1.09 -6.12
N GLY A 264 17.96 1.18 -7.34
CA GLY A 264 19.35 1.58 -7.60
C GLY A 264 20.41 0.51 -7.30
N VAL A 265 20.02 -0.65 -6.73
CA VAL A 265 20.92 -1.78 -6.47
C VAL A 265 20.31 -3.12 -6.87
N VAL A 266 21.17 -4.04 -7.29
CA VAL A 266 20.76 -5.40 -7.68
C VAL A 266 20.32 -6.21 -6.46
N LYS A 267 21.14 -6.22 -5.40
CA LYS A 267 20.91 -7.02 -4.19
C LYS A 267 21.19 -6.17 -2.96
N ILE A 268 20.32 -6.30 -1.97
CA ILE A 268 20.51 -5.77 -0.61
C ILE A 268 21.02 -6.94 0.24
N ASP A 269 22.05 -6.72 1.06
CA ASP A 269 22.49 -7.75 2.01
C ASP A 269 21.38 -8.04 3.03
N SER A 270 21.37 -9.25 3.58
CA SER A 270 20.28 -9.73 4.44
C SER A 270 20.07 -8.87 5.69
N LYS A 271 21.15 -8.37 6.32
CA LYS A 271 21.05 -7.54 7.52
C LYS A 271 20.38 -6.21 7.19
N THR A 272 20.89 -5.51 6.17
CA THR A 272 20.31 -4.23 5.73
C THR A 272 18.87 -4.41 5.24
N LEU A 273 18.57 -5.48 4.50
CA LEU A 273 17.22 -5.80 4.04
C LEU A 273 16.25 -5.99 5.23
N ASN A 274 16.66 -6.76 6.23
CA ASN A 274 15.83 -7.01 7.41
C ASN A 274 15.56 -5.72 8.19
N ASP A 275 16.57 -4.85 8.29
CA ASP A 275 16.44 -3.55 8.95
C ASP A 275 15.50 -2.62 8.17
N ILE A 276 15.69 -2.48 6.85
CA ILE A 276 14.79 -1.73 5.96
C ILE A 276 13.36 -2.22 6.11
N PHE A 277 13.15 -3.54 6.04
CA PHE A 277 11.82 -4.12 6.10
C PHE A 277 11.17 -3.88 7.46
N ALA A 278 11.92 -3.98 8.57
CA ALA A 278 11.42 -3.65 9.90
C ALA A 278 10.94 -2.19 10.00
N TYR A 279 11.71 -1.23 9.47
CA TYR A 279 11.28 0.18 9.42
C TYR A 279 10.05 0.37 8.52
N TYR A 280 9.97 -0.35 7.40
CA TYR A 280 8.84 -0.29 6.49
C TYR A 280 7.54 -0.83 7.13
N ILE A 281 7.65 -1.92 7.89
CA ILE A 281 6.53 -2.42 8.71
C ILE A 281 6.18 -1.41 9.80
N LEU A 282 7.15 -0.81 10.50
CA LEU A 282 6.90 0.21 11.52
C LEU A 282 6.10 1.40 10.98
N GLN A 283 6.49 1.92 9.81
CA GLN A 283 5.74 2.96 9.11
C GLN A 283 4.29 2.52 8.84
N THR A 284 4.10 1.28 8.39
CA THR A 284 2.75 0.71 8.17
C THR A 284 1.93 0.65 9.46
N ILE A 285 2.54 0.23 10.57
CA ILE A 285 1.92 0.20 11.90
C ILE A 285 1.50 1.61 12.33
N ALA A 286 2.34 2.62 12.08
CA ALA A 286 2.02 4.01 12.37
C ALA A 286 0.79 4.48 11.59
N MET A 287 0.68 4.15 10.30
CA MET A 287 -0.52 4.42 9.49
C MET A 287 -1.76 3.72 10.03
N MET A 288 -1.62 2.48 10.53
CA MET A 288 -2.75 1.68 10.99
C MET A 288 -3.28 2.11 12.38
N PHE A 289 -2.40 2.28 13.37
CA PHE A 289 -2.84 2.46 14.77
C PHE A 289 -3.11 3.91 15.16
N ASN A 290 -2.24 4.83 14.75
CA ASN A 290 -2.36 6.25 15.08
C ASN A 290 -3.02 7.07 13.96
N LYS A 291 -3.15 6.48 12.76
CA LYS A 291 -3.61 7.14 11.54
C LYS A 291 -2.78 8.39 11.23
N TYR A 292 -1.53 8.15 10.85
CA TYR A 292 -0.68 9.15 10.22
C TYR A 292 -0.73 9.02 8.70
N ASP A 293 -0.73 10.16 8.02
CA ASP A 293 -0.59 10.22 6.57
C ASP A 293 0.91 10.10 6.21
N ILE A 294 1.19 9.52 5.05
CA ILE A 294 2.52 9.53 4.46
C ILE A 294 2.74 10.89 3.79
N HIS A 295 3.96 11.43 3.90
CA HIS A 295 4.30 12.74 3.32
C HIS A 295 5.61 12.71 2.54
N THR A 296 5.61 13.30 1.34
CA THR A 296 6.78 13.46 0.48
C THR A 296 7.73 14.56 0.98
N GLU A 297 7.22 15.53 1.73
CA GLU A 297 8.02 16.68 2.22
C GLU A 297 8.81 16.34 3.50
N GLU A 298 8.41 15.33 4.26
CA GLU A 298 9.04 14.96 5.54
C GLU A 298 10.20 13.96 5.37
N LYS A 299 11.25 14.35 4.64
CA LYS A 299 12.38 13.48 4.22
C LYS A 299 13.16 12.74 5.33
N HIS A 300 12.98 13.11 6.59
CA HIS A 300 13.67 12.54 7.77
C HIS A 300 12.72 11.95 8.82
N SER A 301 11.48 11.68 8.42
CA SER A 301 10.43 11.13 9.28
C SER A 301 10.22 9.65 8.96
N ILE A 302 9.84 8.85 9.96
CA ILE A 302 9.33 7.49 9.69
C ILE A 302 8.10 7.50 8.77
N MET A 303 7.39 8.63 8.68
CA MET A 303 6.26 8.84 7.76
C MET A 303 6.67 9.37 6.38
N SER A 304 7.97 9.53 6.11
CA SER A 304 8.47 9.89 4.78
C SER A 304 8.03 8.87 3.74
N GLU A 305 7.53 9.34 2.61
CA GLU A 305 7.19 8.46 1.50
C GLU A 305 8.42 7.73 0.94
N VAL A 306 8.25 6.45 0.57
CA VAL A 306 9.24 5.74 -0.26
C VAL A 306 8.97 6.09 -1.71
N GLU A 307 9.91 6.79 -2.34
CA GLU A 307 9.85 7.12 -3.76
C GLU A 307 10.58 6.07 -4.61
N ASN A 308 9.96 5.66 -5.72
CA ASN A 308 10.54 4.77 -6.71
C ASN A 308 11.11 3.49 -6.10
N PHE A 309 10.44 2.93 -5.09
CA PHE A 309 10.90 1.76 -4.34
C PHE A 309 12.37 1.86 -3.85
N ASN A 310 12.94 3.06 -3.70
CA ASN A 310 14.33 3.25 -3.28
C ASN A 310 14.44 3.16 -1.75
N TYR A 311 14.24 1.95 -1.24
CA TYR A 311 14.19 1.68 0.20
C TYR A 311 15.51 1.93 0.91
N ILE A 312 16.65 1.82 0.22
CA ILE A 312 17.97 2.10 0.82
C ILE A 312 18.12 3.59 1.08
N ASN A 313 17.86 4.43 0.08
CA ASN A 313 17.94 5.87 0.25
C ASN A 313 16.94 6.35 1.30
N TRP A 314 15.70 5.86 1.22
CA TRP A 314 14.66 6.13 2.22
C TRP A 314 15.11 5.76 3.64
N TYR A 315 15.62 4.54 3.83
CA TYR A 315 16.10 4.06 5.12
C TYR A 315 17.25 4.92 5.66
N ASN A 316 18.27 5.18 4.82
CA ASN A 316 19.42 6.00 5.19
C ASN A 316 19.01 7.43 5.57
N ASN A 317 18.00 8.00 4.92
CA ASN A 317 17.48 9.34 5.24
C ASN A 317 16.74 9.38 6.58
N ILE A 318 16.27 8.24 7.07
CA ILE A 318 15.56 8.13 8.35
C ILE A 318 16.54 7.83 9.48
N ILE A 319 17.45 6.86 9.31
CA ILE A 319 18.29 6.39 10.42
C ILE A 319 19.50 7.29 10.72
N ASN A 320 19.96 8.08 9.75
CA ASN A 320 21.13 8.96 9.93
C ASN A 320 20.76 10.34 10.50
N TYR A 321 19.48 10.56 10.79
CA TYR A 321 18.98 11.79 11.36
C TYR A 321 18.25 11.46 12.66
N GLU A 322 18.25 12.39 13.61
CA GLU A 322 17.50 12.19 14.85
C GLU A 322 16.02 12.02 14.50
N LEU A 323 15.55 10.78 14.65
CA LEU A 323 14.17 10.38 14.37
C LEU A 323 13.23 11.21 15.24
N ARG A 324 12.67 12.26 14.63
CA ARG A 324 11.62 13.04 15.29
C ARG A 324 10.41 12.13 15.47
N ALA A 325 9.82 12.16 16.66
CA ALA A 325 8.57 11.46 16.92
C ALA A 325 7.56 11.78 15.80
N PRO A 326 6.77 10.81 15.31
CA PRO A 326 5.84 11.04 14.21
C PRO A 326 4.95 12.25 14.55
N TYR A 327 5.07 13.32 13.75
CA TYR A 327 4.36 14.56 14.00
C TYR A 327 2.85 14.29 14.04
N LYS A 328 2.15 14.90 15.01
CA LYS A 328 0.67 14.90 15.04
C LYS A 328 0.18 15.40 13.67
N GLY A 329 -0.63 14.60 12.98
CA GLY A 329 -0.99 14.80 11.57
C GLY A 329 -1.57 16.17 11.21
N LEU A 330 -1.73 16.39 9.90
CA LEU A 330 -2.17 17.60 9.17
C LEU A 330 -3.23 18.52 9.82
N LYS A 331 -4.00 18.08 10.81
CA LYS A 331 -4.89 18.97 11.57
C LYS A 331 -4.14 20.13 12.23
N TYR A 332 -2.87 19.94 12.58
CA TYR A 332 -2.02 21.01 13.13
C TYR A 332 -1.55 22.03 12.07
N TYR A 333 -1.43 21.62 10.80
CA TYR A 333 -0.99 22.51 9.71
C TYR A 333 -2.14 23.40 9.19
N LYS A 334 -3.39 22.93 9.23
CA LYS A 334 -4.55 23.81 8.92
C LYS A 334 -4.77 24.91 9.95
N ASP A 335 -4.45 24.66 11.23
CA ASP A 335 -4.65 25.64 12.31
C ASP A 335 -3.44 26.59 12.51
N SER A 336 -2.31 26.35 11.82
CA SER A 336 -1.09 27.16 11.93
C SER A 336 -0.79 28.04 10.70
N ILE A 337 -1.48 27.84 9.58
CA ILE A 337 -1.48 28.80 8.47
C ILE A 337 -2.57 29.84 8.79
N LYS A 338 -2.18 30.88 9.55
CA LYS A 338 -2.94 32.12 9.59
C LYS A 338 -2.70 32.86 8.28
N TYR A 339 -3.79 33.16 7.55
CA TYR A 339 -3.79 34.16 6.49
C TYR A 339 -3.58 35.56 7.06
#